data_AF-O42971-F1
#
_entry.id   AF-O42971-F1
#
_cell.length_a   1.000
_cell.length_b   1.000
_cell.length_c   1.000
_cell.angle_alpha   90.00
_cell.angle_beta   90.00
_cell.angle_gamma   90.00
#
_symmetry.space_group_name_H-M   'P 1'
#
loop_
_entity.id
_entity.type
_entity.pdbx_description
1 polymer ?
#
loop_
_entity_poly.entity_id
_entity_poly.type
_entity_poly.pdbx_seq_one_letter_code
_entity_poly.pdbx_strand_id
1 'polypeptide(L)'
;MAQIRQEALKKQKSETQKSTEGFVDIGNLAQWTCSSEKSGFPIRLVRDDNIDTYWQSDGSQPHTIHIKFVKRVSIKYVSMYLQYTLDESYTPSTLRISAGTGFQDLEIVTTVQVEEPTGWVHVPVGDFGRNGLLDVHLIQIKILANHQSGKDSHVRLIKIYAPEIEQPAIAVDEIPYTSLQFISRNQLR
;
A
#
# COMPACT_ATOMS: atom_id res chain seq x y z
N MET A 1 -16.19 -11.54 28.49
CA MET A 1 -16.39 -11.07 27.10
C MET A 1 -15.34 -10.04 26.66
N ALA A 2 -15.10 -8.96 27.41
CA ALA A 2 -14.12 -7.92 27.00
C ALA A 2 -12.67 -8.42 26.84
N GLN A 3 -12.21 -9.31 27.73
CA GLN A 3 -10.84 -9.85 27.69
C GLN A 3 -10.56 -10.72 26.45
N ILE A 4 -11.50 -11.60 26.08
CA ILE A 4 -11.43 -12.42 24.86
C ILE A 4 -11.37 -11.52 23.61
N ARG A 5 -12.14 -10.42 23.58
CA ARG A 5 -12.11 -9.45 22.46
C ARG A 5 -10.77 -8.71 22.37
N GLN A 6 -10.19 -8.33 23.52
CA GLN A 6 -8.86 -7.69 23.53
C GLN A 6 -7.75 -8.64 23.10
N GLU A 7 -7.81 -9.92 23.48
CA GLU A 7 -6.86 -10.95 23.04
C GLU A 7 -6.99 -11.22 21.54
N ALA A 8 -8.20 -11.32 21.00
CA ALA A 8 -8.44 -11.44 19.57
C ALA A 8 -7.89 -10.23 18.78
N LEU A 9 -8.12 -9.01 19.26
CA LEU A 9 -7.56 -7.80 18.64
C LEU A 9 -6.03 -7.76 18.70
N LYS A 10 -5.43 -8.17 19.82
CA LYS A 10 -3.98 -8.27 19.95
C LYS A 10 -3.40 -9.32 19.01
N LYS A 11 -4.06 -10.48 18.88
CA LYS A 11 -3.65 -11.55 17.98
C LYS A 11 -3.73 -11.12 16.52
N GLN A 12 -4.85 -10.51 16.09
CA GLN A 12 -4.96 -9.91 14.77
C GLN A 12 -3.87 -8.85 14.54
N LYS A 13 -3.68 -7.88 15.45
CA LYS A 13 -2.60 -6.88 15.32
C LYS A 13 -1.22 -7.54 15.17
N SER A 14 -0.94 -8.61 15.91
CA SER A 14 0.32 -9.34 15.80
C SER A 14 0.45 -10.12 14.48
N GLU A 15 -0.63 -10.70 13.96
CA GLU A 15 -0.64 -11.42 12.68
C GLU A 15 -0.50 -10.44 11.51
N THR A 16 -1.19 -9.30 11.59
CA THR A 16 -1.06 -8.16 10.67
C THR A 16 0.39 -7.65 10.63
N GLN A 17 1.01 -7.40 11.79
CA GLN A 17 2.41 -6.97 11.85
C GLN A 17 3.40 -8.03 11.34
N LYS A 18 3.15 -9.31 11.64
CA LYS A 18 3.96 -10.43 11.11
C LYS A 18 3.91 -10.52 9.58
N SER A 19 2.79 -10.15 8.96
CA SER A 19 2.66 -10.25 7.50
C SER A 19 3.56 -9.27 6.73
N THR A 20 3.95 -8.15 7.36
CA THR A 20 4.76 -7.09 6.75
C THR A 20 6.24 -7.11 7.17
N GLU A 21 6.66 -8.10 7.96
CA GLU A 21 8.07 -8.26 8.35
C GLU A 21 8.95 -8.49 7.10
N GLY A 22 10.05 -7.74 6.98
CA GLY A 22 10.93 -7.74 5.80
C GLY A 22 10.48 -6.85 4.63
N PHE A 23 9.40 -6.07 4.80
CA PHE A 23 8.91 -5.14 3.79
C PHE A 23 8.88 -3.70 4.32
N VAL A 24 9.17 -2.75 3.43
CA VAL A 24 9.17 -1.31 3.70
C VAL A 24 8.06 -0.60 2.92
N ASP A 25 7.45 0.41 3.53
CA ASP A 25 6.44 1.24 2.86
C ASP A 25 7.13 2.22 1.90
N ILE A 26 6.91 2.03 0.59
CA ILE A 26 7.43 2.88 -0.48
C ILE A 26 6.41 3.91 -0.96
N GLY A 27 5.26 4.05 -0.29
CA GLY A 27 4.18 4.96 -0.72
C GLY A 27 4.62 6.43 -0.89
N ASN A 28 5.65 6.87 -0.16
CA ASN A 28 6.20 8.22 -0.27
C ASN A 28 6.95 8.48 -1.59
N LEU A 29 7.29 7.44 -2.35
CA LEU A 29 7.94 7.55 -3.67
C LEU A 29 6.92 7.75 -4.81
N ALA A 30 5.63 7.63 -4.52
CA ALA A 30 4.56 7.73 -5.50
C ALA A 30 3.86 9.09 -5.49
N GLN A 31 3.34 9.47 -6.65
CA GLN A 31 2.31 10.48 -6.79
C GLN A 31 0.94 9.84 -6.57
N TRP A 32 0.10 10.50 -5.76
CA TRP A 32 -1.23 10.03 -5.40
C TRP A 32 -2.30 10.93 -6.04
N THR A 33 -3.26 10.34 -6.74
CA THR A 33 -4.44 11.04 -7.25
C THR A 33 -5.69 10.22 -7.00
N CYS A 34 -6.86 10.84 -7.02
CA CYS A 34 -8.14 10.16 -6.86
C CYS A 34 -9.18 10.63 -7.90
N SER A 35 -10.30 9.92 -8.01
CA SER A 35 -11.42 10.31 -8.87
C SER A 35 -12.13 11.57 -8.39
N SER A 36 -12.27 11.72 -7.07
CA SER A 36 -13.01 12.78 -6.40
C SER A 36 -12.59 12.86 -4.94
N GLU A 37 -12.66 14.06 -4.37
CA GLU A 37 -12.46 14.27 -2.94
C GLU A 37 -13.44 15.33 -2.43
N LYS A 38 -14.04 15.08 -1.27
CA LYS A 38 -14.86 16.08 -0.59
C LYS A 38 -13.96 17.19 -0.05
N SER A 39 -14.45 18.43 -0.10
CA SER A 39 -13.75 19.56 0.51
C SER A 39 -13.43 19.30 1.98
N GLY A 40 -12.16 19.42 2.36
CA GLY A 40 -11.65 19.11 3.70
C GLY A 40 -11.12 17.68 3.89
N PHE A 41 -11.39 16.75 2.96
CA PHE A 41 -10.98 15.33 3.05
C PHE A 41 -10.13 14.87 1.85
N PRO A 42 -9.01 15.54 1.56
CA PRO A 42 -8.22 15.30 0.35
C PRO A 42 -7.43 13.99 0.40
N ILE A 43 -7.03 13.50 -0.77
CA ILE A 43 -6.30 12.23 -0.92
C ILE A 43 -5.02 12.15 -0.09
N ARG A 44 -4.35 13.27 0.20
CA ARG A 44 -3.13 13.30 1.03
C ARG A 44 -3.34 12.73 2.44
N LEU A 45 -4.57 12.73 2.97
CA LEU A 45 -4.87 12.21 4.30
C LEU A 45 -4.64 10.70 4.39
N VAL A 46 -4.67 9.95 3.28
CA VAL A 46 -4.37 8.50 3.31
C VAL A 46 -2.90 8.18 3.62
N ARG A 47 -2.05 9.21 3.70
CA ARG A 47 -0.59 9.12 3.87
C ARG A 47 -0.08 9.88 5.10
N ASP A 48 -0.95 10.42 5.94
CA ASP A 48 -0.56 11.23 7.10
C ASP A 48 -0.24 10.40 8.36
N ASP A 49 -0.32 9.07 8.27
CA ASP A 49 -0.14 8.10 9.37
C ASP A 49 -1.07 8.35 10.58
N ASN A 50 -2.18 9.06 10.39
CA ASN A 50 -3.20 9.29 11.40
C ASN A 50 -4.47 8.46 11.09
N ILE A 51 -4.93 7.68 12.07
CA ILE A 51 -6.12 6.85 11.92
C ILE A 51 -7.44 7.61 12.09
N ASP A 52 -7.40 8.84 12.63
CA ASP A 52 -8.59 9.67 12.86
C ASP A 52 -8.98 10.49 11.62
N THR A 53 -8.04 10.71 10.70
CA THR A 53 -8.24 11.37 9.40
C THR A 53 -8.56 10.35 8.32
N TYR A 54 -9.17 10.82 7.23
CA TYR A 54 -9.55 9.98 6.10
C TYR A 54 -9.71 10.81 4.83
N TRP A 55 -9.44 10.19 3.69
CA TRP A 55 -9.96 10.64 2.41
C TRP A 55 -11.43 10.26 2.30
N GLN A 56 -12.25 11.19 1.79
CA GLN A 56 -13.66 10.95 1.49
C GLN A 56 -13.90 11.22 0.00
N SER A 57 -14.44 10.24 -0.71
CA SER A 57 -14.92 10.44 -2.09
C SER A 57 -16.13 11.37 -2.14
N ASP A 58 -16.35 12.02 -3.28
CA ASP A 58 -17.52 12.88 -3.52
C ASP A 58 -17.88 12.83 -5.01
N GLY A 59 -18.43 11.69 -5.44
CA GLY A 59 -18.58 11.39 -6.87
C GLY A 59 -19.46 10.19 -7.17
N SER A 60 -19.49 9.80 -8.45
CA SER A 60 -20.15 8.57 -8.89
C SER A 60 -19.22 7.37 -8.73
N GLN A 61 -19.75 6.25 -8.25
CA GLN A 61 -19.02 4.99 -8.21
C GLN A 61 -18.69 4.48 -9.63
N PRO A 62 -17.58 3.73 -9.81
CA PRO A 62 -16.61 3.34 -8.78
C PRO A 62 -15.62 4.46 -8.45
N HIS A 63 -15.26 4.59 -7.16
CA HIS A 63 -14.24 5.56 -6.73
C HIS A 63 -12.85 5.00 -6.99
N THR A 64 -11.91 5.83 -7.44
CA THR A 64 -10.59 5.36 -7.85
C THR A 64 -9.47 6.12 -7.15
N ILE A 65 -8.45 5.41 -6.69
CA ILE A 65 -7.18 5.97 -6.22
C ILE A 65 -6.08 5.47 -7.15
N HIS A 66 -5.24 6.38 -7.64
CA HIS A 66 -4.08 6.07 -8.47
C HIS A 66 -2.79 6.36 -7.71
N ILE A 67 -1.85 5.42 -7.83
CA ILE A 67 -0.55 5.46 -7.17
C ILE A 67 0.50 5.28 -8.26
N LYS A 68 1.16 6.37 -8.63
CA LYS A 68 2.09 6.41 -9.75
C LYS A 68 3.52 6.61 -9.27
N PHE A 69 4.40 5.65 -9.55
CA PHE A 69 5.83 5.74 -9.30
C PHE A 69 6.56 6.27 -10.54
N VAL A 70 7.59 7.09 -10.31
CA VAL A 70 8.44 7.61 -11.39
C VAL A 70 9.35 6.51 -11.95
N LYS A 71 9.81 5.60 -11.09
CA LYS A 71 10.62 4.43 -11.45
C LYS A 71 9.79 3.17 -11.31
N ARG A 72 10.15 2.12 -12.06
CA ARG A 72 9.61 0.77 -11.87
C ARG A 72 9.93 0.31 -10.45
N VAL A 73 8.92 -0.15 -9.73
CA VAL A 73 9.06 -0.69 -8.37
C VAL A 73 8.48 -2.10 -8.31
N SER A 74 9.04 -2.93 -7.43
CA SER A 74 8.57 -4.30 -7.18
C SER A 74 7.87 -4.32 -5.83
N ILE A 75 6.56 -4.58 -5.81
CA ILE A 75 5.72 -4.50 -4.60
C ILE A 75 5.21 -5.88 -4.18
N LYS A 76 5.01 -6.06 -2.88
CA LYS A 76 4.42 -7.26 -2.28
C LYS A 76 2.97 -7.05 -1.87
N TYR A 77 2.68 -5.97 -1.13
CA TYR A 77 1.35 -5.72 -0.59
C TYR A 77 0.86 -4.31 -0.91
N VAL A 78 -0.42 -4.21 -1.27
CA VAL A 78 -1.19 -2.97 -1.15
C VAL A 78 -1.99 -3.10 0.13
N SER A 79 -1.75 -2.22 1.09
CA SER A 79 -2.37 -2.30 2.41
C SER A 79 -3.24 -1.08 2.66
N MET A 80 -4.45 -1.29 3.17
CA MET A 80 -5.40 -0.22 3.46
C MET A 80 -5.88 -0.34 4.90
N TYR A 81 -5.95 0.78 5.63
CA TYR A 81 -6.57 0.83 6.94
C TYR A 81 -8.04 1.21 6.80
N LEU A 82 -8.93 0.28 7.15
CA LEU A 82 -10.38 0.43 7.06
C LEU A 82 -11.00 0.14 8.43
N GLN A 83 -12.05 0.89 8.80
CA GLN A 83 -12.68 0.77 10.11
C GLN A 83 -14.21 0.81 10.02
N TYR A 84 -14.81 -0.37 9.89
CA TYR A 84 -16.25 -0.53 9.75
C TYR A 84 -17.05 0.10 10.90
N THR A 85 -16.56 -0.01 12.13
CA THR A 85 -17.28 0.52 13.31
C THR A 85 -17.35 2.04 13.36
N LEU A 86 -16.48 2.75 12.63
CA LEU A 86 -16.47 4.21 12.57
C LEU A 86 -17.08 4.73 11.26
N ASP A 87 -16.87 4.00 10.17
CA ASP A 87 -17.22 4.45 8.83
C ASP A 87 -18.55 3.86 8.33
N GLU A 88 -19.06 2.78 8.94
CA GLU A 88 -20.35 2.14 8.60
C GLU A 88 -20.52 1.97 7.07
N SER A 89 -21.49 2.66 6.48
CA SER A 89 -21.77 2.66 5.03
C SER A 89 -20.65 3.25 4.16
N TYR A 90 -19.75 4.07 4.71
CA TYR A 90 -18.58 4.59 3.99
C TYR A 90 -17.45 3.56 3.86
N THR A 91 -17.59 2.38 4.46
CA THR A 91 -16.54 1.36 4.45
C THR A 91 -16.52 0.59 3.12
N PRO A 92 -15.42 0.57 2.36
CA PRO A 92 -15.30 -0.24 1.15
C PRO A 92 -15.57 -1.73 1.43
N SER A 93 -16.43 -2.35 0.63
CA SER A 93 -16.72 -3.79 0.70
C SER A 93 -16.08 -4.56 -0.45
N THR A 94 -16.05 -3.98 -1.66
CA THR A 94 -15.40 -4.58 -2.82
C THR A 94 -14.30 -3.67 -3.35
N LEU A 95 -13.06 -4.17 -3.32
CA LEU A 95 -11.88 -3.51 -3.84
C LEU A 95 -11.36 -4.24 -5.08
N ARG A 96 -11.06 -3.52 -6.15
CA ARG A 96 -10.35 -4.06 -7.31
C ARG A 96 -9.01 -3.36 -7.45
N ILE A 97 -7.94 -4.14 -7.52
CA ILE A 97 -6.60 -3.64 -7.76
C ILE A 97 -6.19 -4.00 -9.18
N SER A 98 -5.74 -2.98 -9.89
CA SER A 98 -5.17 -3.10 -11.23
C SER A 98 -3.77 -2.48 -11.24
N ALA A 99 -2.88 -2.97 -12.10
CA ALA A 99 -1.52 -2.49 -12.21
C ALA A 99 -1.04 -2.43 -13.68
N GLY A 100 -0.06 -1.57 -13.96
CA GLY A 100 0.53 -1.43 -15.29
C GLY A 100 1.73 -0.49 -15.32
N THR A 101 2.21 -0.19 -16.53
CA THR A 101 3.23 0.85 -16.76
C THR A 101 2.61 2.25 -16.89
N GLY A 102 1.34 2.32 -17.28
CA GLY A 102 0.54 3.54 -17.40
C GLY A 102 -0.95 3.22 -17.43
N PHE A 103 -1.77 4.20 -17.85
CA PHE A 103 -3.22 4.04 -17.90
C PHE A 103 -3.72 3.18 -19.05
N GLN A 104 -2.92 3.07 -20.11
CA GLN A 104 -3.26 2.39 -21.36
C GLN A 104 -3.11 0.86 -21.29
N ASP A 105 -2.28 0.36 -20.38
CA ASP A 105 -1.93 -1.06 -20.19
C ASP A 105 -2.30 -1.55 -18.77
N LEU A 106 -3.28 -0.90 -18.16
CA LEU A 106 -3.70 -1.17 -16.79
C LEU A 106 -4.49 -2.49 -16.75
N GLU A 107 -3.90 -3.54 -16.18
CA GLU A 107 -4.51 -4.88 -16.09
C GLU A 107 -5.05 -5.16 -14.69
N ILE A 108 -6.15 -5.89 -14.59
CA ILE A 108 -6.73 -6.29 -13.31
C ILE A 108 -5.84 -7.37 -12.67
N VAL A 109 -5.30 -7.07 -11.50
CA VAL A 109 -4.48 -7.99 -10.70
C VAL A 109 -5.38 -8.87 -9.84
N THR A 110 -6.27 -8.25 -9.07
CA THR A 110 -7.17 -8.98 -8.16
C THR A 110 -8.41 -8.16 -7.80
N THR A 111 -9.47 -8.84 -7.40
CA THR A 111 -10.66 -8.24 -6.78
C THR A 111 -10.87 -8.91 -5.42
N VAL A 112 -10.92 -8.12 -4.36
CA VAL A 112 -11.02 -8.55 -2.97
C VAL A 112 -12.35 -8.11 -2.40
N GLN A 113 -13.03 -9.03 -1.71
CA GLN A 113 -14.17 -8.72 -0.85
C GLN A 113 -13.68 -8.56 0.58
N VAL A 114 -14.15 -7.52 1.25
CA VAL A 114 -13.77 -7.16 2.61
C VAL A 114 -15.05 -7.09 3.43
N GLU A 115 -15.14 -7.92 4.46
CA GLU A 115 -16.31 -8.02 5.34
C GLU A 115 -16.02 -7.32 6.67
N GLU A 116 -16.71 -6.21 6.95
CA GLU A 116 -16.66 -5.44 8.19
C GLU A 116 -15.23 -5.25 8.77
N PRO A 117 -14.27 -4.70 7.99
CA PRO A 117 -12.87 -4.64 8.39
C PRO A 117 -12.66 -3.74 9.61
N THR A 118 -11.84 -4.19 10.55
CA THR A 118 -11.42 -3.38 11.71
C THR A 118 -9.90 -3.32 11.84
N GLY A 119 -9.24 -2.62 10.92
CA GLY A 119 -7.79 -2.44 10.91
C GLY A 119 -7.19 -2.50 9.51
N TRP A 120 -5.96 -3.00 9.42
CA TRP A 120 -5.24 -3.16 8.15
C TRP A 120 -5.77 -4.36 7.36
N VAL A 121 -6.07 -4.11 6.09
CA VAL A 121 -6.36 -5.12 5.07
C VAL A 121 -5.16 -5.16 4.13
N HIS A 122 -4.45 -6.28 4.12
CA HIS A 122 -3.29 -6.50 3.26
C HIS A 122 -3.69 -7.30 2.03
N VAL A 123 -3.55 -6.70 0.84
CA VAL A 123 -3.80 -7.39 -0.43
C VAL A 123 -2.46 -7.86 -1.02
N PRO A 124 -2.20 -9.18 -1.14
CA PRO A 124 -0.94 -9.75 -1.60
C PRO A 124 -0.78 -9.64 -3.12
N VAL A 125 -0.70 -8.42 -3.64
CA VAL A 125 -0.57 -8.16 -5.08
C VAL A 125 0.69 -8.78 -5.70
N GLY A 126 1.74 -8.97 -4.89
CA GLY A 126 3.00 -9.57 -5.33
C GLY A 126 2.86 -11.02 -5.81
N ASP A 127 1.86 -11.75 -5.31
CA ASP A 127 1.64 -13.16 -5.66
C ASP A 127 1.21 -13.34 -7.13
N PHE A 128 0.77 -12.26 -7.77
CA PHE A 128 0.38 -12.23 -9.19
C PHE A 128 1.53 -11.81 -10.12
N GLY A 129 2.71 -11.52 -9.57
CA GLY A 129 3.89 -11.14 -10.34
C GLY A 129 4.92 -12.26 -10.45
N ARG A 130 6.21 -11.89 -10.53
CA ARG A 130 7.33 -12.83 -10.65
C ARG A 130 8.05 -12.91 -9.31
N ASN A 131 8.41 -14.13 -8.89
CA ASN A 131 9.09 -14.37 -7.60
C ASN A 131 8.34 -13.81 -6.38
N GLY A 132 7.01 -13.77 -6.43
CA GLY A 132 6.17 -13.24 -5.36
C GLY A 132 6.18 -11.71 -5.25
N LEU A 133 6.66 -11.00 -6.28
CA LEU A 133 6.67 -9.54 -6.38
C LEU A 133 6.02 -9.07 -7.68
N LEU A 134 5.27 -7.98 -7.60
CA LEU A 134 4.60 -7.36 -8.73
C LEU A 134 5.37 -6.09 -9.15
N ASP A 135 5.87 -6.13 -10.38
CA ASP A 135 6.59 -5.01 -10.97
C ASP A 135 5.63 -4.00 -11.61
N VAL A 136 5.63 -2.75 -11.14
CA VAL A 136 4.65 -1.74 -11.56
C VAL A 136 5.26 -0.35 -11.69
N HIS A 137 4.62 0.51 -12.49
CA HIS A 137 4.76 1.97 -12.36
C HIS A 137 3.47 2.61 -11.87
N LEU A 138 2.31 2.02 -12.18
CA LEU A 138 1.01 2.52 -11.81
C LEU A 138 0.20 1.41 -11.12
N ILE A 139 -0.40 1.76 -9.99
CA ILE A 139 -1.41 0.96 -9.29
C ILE A 139 -2.71 1.76 -9.32
N GLN A 140 -3.82 1.09 -9.61
CA GLN A 140 -5.17 1.62 -9.49
C GLN A 140 -5.96 0.79 -8.49
N ILE A 141 -6.43 1.44 -7.42
CA ILE A 141 -7.37 0.87 -6.46
C ILE A 141 -8.74 1.41 -6.82
N LYS A 142 -9.66 0.54 -7.23
CA LYS A 142 -11.08 0.86 -7.48
C LYS A 142 -11.93 0.33 -6.34
N ILE A 143 -12.71 1.22 -5.72
CA ILE A 143 -13.76 0.87 -4.78
C ILE A 143 -15.04 0.66 -5.59
N LEU A 144 -15.41 -0.60 -5.77
CA LEU A 144 -16.56 -0.98 -6.61
C LEU A 144 -17.87 -0.90 -5.83
N ALA A 145 -17.83 -1.16 -4.52
CA ALA A 145 -18.98 -1.12 -3.63
C ALA A 145 -18.53 -0.81 -2.20
N ASN A 146 -19.43 -0.23 -1.42
CA ASN A 146 -19.29 -0.06 0.02
C ASN A 146 -20.29 -0.95 0.77
N HIS A 147 -20.09 -1.08 2.07
CA HIS A 147 -21.06 -1.71 2.97
C HIS A 147 -22.38 -0.91 3.00
N GLN A 148 -23.49 -1.60 3.31
CA GLN A 148 -24.82 -0.99 3.46
C GLN A 148 -25.26 -0.12 2.27
N SER A 149 -24.76 -0.44 1.06
CA SER A 149 -25.00 0.34 -0.17
C SER A 149 -24.60 1.83 -0.05
N GLY A 150 -23.59 2.14 0.75
CA GLY A 150 -23.09 3.51 0.88
C GLY A 150 -22.54 4.06 -0.44
N LYS A 151 -22.81 5.34 -0.69
CA LYS A 151 -22.46 6.03 -1.94
C LYS A 151 -20.98 6.40 -1.98
N ASP A 152 -20.50 7.05 -0.94
CA ASP A 152 -19.12 7.54 -0.83
C ASP A 152 -18.29 6.65 0.08
N SER A 153 -16.96 6.74 -0.02
CA SER A 153 -16.03 5.88 0.70
C SER A 153 -15.10 6.68 1.60
N HIS A 154 -14.80 6.13 2.78
CA HIS A 154 -13.72 6.58 3.64
C HIS A 154 -12.52 5.64 3.52
N VAL A 155 -11.34 6.19 3.29
CA VAL A 155 -10.08 5.45 3.43
C VAL A 155 -9.18 6.25 4.35
N ARG A 156 -8.79 5.63 5.47
CA ARG A 156 -8.01 6.28 6.52
C ARG A 156 -6.53 6.30 6.17
N LEU A 157 -5.95 5.14 5.86
CA LEU A 157 -4.55 5.02 5.46
C LEU A 157 -4.36 4.03 4.31
N ILE A 158 -3.34 4.25 3.49
CA ILE A 158 -2.87 3.30 2.47
C ILE A 158 -1.35 3.20 2.54
N LYS A 159 -0.80 1.98 2.55
CA LYS A 159 0.64 1.69 2.48
C LYS A 159 0.96 0.76 1.32
N ILE A 160 2.09 0.98 0.66
CA ILE A 160 2.57 0.14 -0.43
C ILE A 160 3.87 -0.51 0.00
N TYR A 161 3.83 -1.81 0.25
CA TYR A 161 4.97 -2.55 0.76
C TYR A 161 5.79 -3.15 -0.37
N ALA A 162 7.09 -2.90 -0.35
CA ALA A 162 8.09 -3.52 -1.20
C ALA A 162 9.16 -4.20 -0.33
N PRO A 163 9.93 -5.17 -0.85
CA PRO A 163 11.06 -5.73 -0.12
C PRO A 163 11.99 -4.61 0.34
N GLU A 164 12.53 -4.74 1.54
CA GLU A 164 13.63 -3.87 1.95
C GLU A 164 14.79 -4.06 0.96
N ILE A 165 15.09 -3.01 0.19
CA ILE A 165 16.32 -2.99 -0.59
C ILE A 165 17.40 -2.85 0.47
N GLU A 166 18.08 -3.94 0.81
CA GLU A 166 19.39 -3.85 1.44
C GLU A 166 20.22 -2.97 0.50
N GLN A 167 20.38 -1.68 0.84
CA GLN A 167 21.41 -0.90 0.21
C GLN A 167 22.69 -1.67 0.52
N PRO A 168 23.43 -2.20 -0.47
CA PRO A 168 24.75 -2.71 -0.16
C PRO A 168 25.46 -1.55 0.51
N ALA A 169 25.82 -1.73 1.78
CA ALA A 169 26.34 -0.67 2.65
C ALA A 169 27.60 -0.09 2.02
N ILE A 170 27.45 0.92 1.14
CA ILE A 170 28.45 1.37 0.16
C ILE A 170 29.55 0.32 0.00
N ALA A 171 29.19 -0.84 -0.57
CA ALA A 171 30.23 -1.64 -1.17
C ALA A 171 30.64 -0.81 -2.38
N VAL A 172 31.79 -0.16 -2.27
CA VAL A 172 32.57 0.24 -3.44
C VAL A 172 32.88 -1.08 -4.18
N ASP A 173 31.91 -1.54 -4.97
CA ASP A 173 31.97 -2.71 -5.85
C ASP A 173 31.67 -2.17 -7.27
N GLU A 174 32.56 -1.58 -8.08
CA GLU A 174 34.01 -1.73 -8.23
C GLU A 174 34.47 -3.12 -7.82
N ILE A 175 34.21 -4.11 -8.69
CA ILE A 175 34.86 -5.43 -8.75
C ILE A 175 35.94 -5.50 -7.67
N PRO A 176 35.69 -6.16 -6.51
CA PRO A 176 36.43 -5.88 -5.29
C PRO A 176 37.91 -5.93 -5.61
N TYR A 177 38.60 -4.79 -5.46
CA TYR A 177 39.99 -4.72 -5.83
C TYR A 177 40.78 -5.66 -4.92
N THR A 178 41.17 -6.82 -5.45
CA THR A 178 41.92 -7.84 -4.72
C THR A 178 43.42 -7.55 -4.65
N SER A 179 43.89 -6.51 -5.34
CA SER A 179 45.30 -6.12 -5.31
C SER A 179 45.61 -5.19 -4.13
N LEU A 180 46.71 -5.49 -3.40
CA LEU A 180 47.27 -4.65 -2.34
C LEU A 180 47.48 -3.18 -2.79
N GLN A 181 47.68 -2.98 -4.09
CA GLN A 181 47.98 -1.69 -4.69
C GLN A 181 46.77 -0.79 -4.88
N PHE A 182 45.56 -1.35 -4.92
CA PHE A 182 44.31 -0.59 -4.97
C PHE A 182 43.79 -0.27 -3.56
N ILE A 183 43.95 -1.19 -2.61
CA ILE A 183 43.56 -1.00 -1.22
C ILE A 183 44.33 0.17 -0.58
N SER A 184 45.61 0.35 -0.92
CA SER A 184 46.43 1.45 -0.40
C SER A 184 46.06 2.84 -0.95
N ARG A 185 45.24 2.91 -2.02
CA ARG A 185 44.88 4.16 -2.71
C ARG A 185 43.46 4.63 -2.43
N ASN A 186 42.60 3.80 -1.84
CA ASN A 186 41.20 4.16 -1.55
C ASN A 186 41.01 4.94 -0.24
N GLN A 187 42.10 5.43 0.35
CA GLN A 187 42.09 6.35 1.49
C GLN A 187 42.72 7.68 1.10
N LEU A 188 41.92 8.56 0.53
CA LEU A 188 42.22 9.99 0.52
C LEU A 188 41.46 10.65 1.67
N ARG A 189 42.21 11.40 2.49
CA ARG A 189 41.76 12.17 3.65
C ARG A 189 40.79 13.30 3.27
#